data_AF-A0A7U2NR35-F1
#
_entry.id   AF-A0A7U2NR35-F1
#
_cell.length_a   1.000
_cell.length_b   1.000
_cell.length_c   1.000
_cell.angle_alpha   90.00
_cell.angle_beta   90.00
_cell.angle_gamma   90.00
#
_symmetry.space_group_name_H-M   'P 1'
#
loop_
_entity.id
_entity.type
_entity.pdbx_description
1 polymer ?
#
loop_
_entity_poly.entity_id
_entity_poly.type
_entity_poly.pdbx_seq_one_letter_code
_entity_poly.pdbx_strand_id
1 'polypeptide(L)'
;MAYSTSFLFVAGIIVVLASNISLTSAEPSKTLSDILLPTPNITSGAVGEITCYALPYGAVGIISHLLTYWTIAWMAVGQIPLWPWHRMTTWRFDMFLAALALCTCVPIASITMHRCRLSWHFLLICIWKLVTSVSLACMTLHRCLIVREEQRRKGSKDIEFSTRHQYHPAMNHEPYDNGIHAQLKSRSGFFSQHSGPSKGAKNIPAPLWWLVLYLSGTIVGMVGLCSLLYTTFRTDLTIRHLTYGFGAAMGLIPLLVAIYWYMHHLDLPQGGSKVYWSAVRYTFFGSILAFTAVFGFFSSLYSDLVLGRIADNLFGLPSQDFAPLYWAWFVAKRLPMLSF
;
A
#
# COMPACT_ATOMS: atom_id res chain seq x y z
N MET A 1 -9.19 -23.48 -6.37
CA MET A 1 -9.11 -22.25 -7.18
C MET A 1 -8.25 -21.11 -6.58
N ALA A 2 -7.85 -21.14 -5.30
CA ALA A 2 -6.94 -20.14 -4.74
C ALA A 2 -5.45 -20.31 -5.15
N TYR A 3 -5.04 -21.53 -5.51
CA TYR A 3 -3.67 -21.80 -5.99
C TYR A 3 -3.42 -21.32 -7.43
N SER A 4 -4.46 -21.13 -8.23
CA SER A 4 -4.33 -20.73 -9.64
C SER A 4 -3.96 -19.25 -9.79
N THR A 5 -4.36 -18.39 -8.84
CA THR A 5 -4.07 -16.94 -8.89
C THR A 5 -2.63 -16.64 -8.46
N SER A 6 -2.06 -17.43 -7.52
CA SER A 6 -0.65 -17.31 -7.16
C SER A 6 0.27 -17.77 -8.29
N PHE A 7 -0.11 -18.83 -9.03
CA PHE A 7 0.69 -19.32 -10.15
C PHE A 7 0.71 -18.35 -11.32
N LEU A 8 -0.40 -17.68 -11.62
CA LEU A 8 -0.46 -16.64 -12.66
C LEU A 8 0.35 -15.38 -12.29
N PHE A 9 0.40 -15.04 -11.01
CA PHE A 9 1.22 -13.91 -10.54
C PHE A 9 2.71 -14.22 -10.62
N VAL A 10 3.13 -15.41 -10.19
CA VAL A 10 4.52 -15.87 -10.30
C VAL A 10 4.92 -16.07 -11.77
N ALA A 11 4.04 -16.66 -12.59
CA ALA A 11 4.27 -16.81 -14.03
C ALA A 11 4.34 -15.45 -14.73
N GLY A 12 3.53 -14.46 -14.32
CA GLY A 12 3.62 -13.09 -14.83
C GLY A 12 4.96 -12.43 -14.50
N ILE A 13 5.44 -12.59 -13.26
CA ILE A 13 6.77 -12.11 -12.84
C ILE A 13 7.88 -12.82 -13.64
N ILE A 14 7.79 -14.14 -13.82
CA ILE A 14 8.78 -14.93 -14.58
C ILE A 14 8.75 -14.58 -16.07
N VAL A 15 7.58 -14.39 -16.68
CA VAL A 15 7.46 -13.99 -18.10
C VAL A 15 8.00 -12.58 -18.30
N VAL A 16 7.75 -11.65 -17.37
CA VAL A 16 8.33 -10.30 -17.41
C VAL A 16 9.85 -10.34 -17.22
N LEU A 17 10.37 -11.17 -16.30
CA LEU A 17 11.82 -11.37 -16.14
C LEU A 17 12.45 -12.01 -17.39
N ALA A 18 11.80 -13.01 -18.00
CA ALA A 18 12.28 -13.72 -19.19
C ALA A 18 12.23 -12.86 -20.47
N SER A 19 11.20 -12.02 -20.61
CA SER A 19 11.09 -11.10 -21.75
C SER A 19 12.10 -9.94 -21.67
N ASN A 20 12.54 -9.55 -20.47
CA ASN A 20 13.63 -8.59 -20.31
C ASN A 20 15.02 -9.19 -20.61
N ILE A 21 15.22 -10.51 -20.49
CA ILE A 21 16.47 -11.18 -20.88
C ILE A 21 16.59 -11.31 -22.41
N SER A 22 15.46 -11.34 -23.13
CA SER A 22 15.45 -11.56 -24.59
C SER A 22 15.63 -10.28 -25.42
N LEU A 23 15.63 -9.09 -24.81
CA LEU A 23 15.82 -7.81 -25.50
C LEU A 23 17.29 -7.38 -25.66
N THR A 24 18.25 -8.27 -25.36
CA THR A 24 19.69 -7.95 -25.38
C THR A 24 20.41 -8.26 -26.70
N SER A 25 19.69 -8.51 -27.80
CA SER A 25 20.31 -8.76 -29.11
C SER A 25 19.63 -8.02 -30.27
N ALA A 26 20.01 -6.75 -30.49
CA ALA A 26 20.04 -6.12 -31.82
C ALA A 26 20.80 -4.78 -31.75
N GLU A 27 21.74 -4.61 -32.69
CA GLU A 27 22.63 -3.46 -32.89
C GLU A 27 22.01 -2.41 -33.87
N PRO A 28 22.62 -1.23 -34.16
CA PRO A 28 22.08 0.05 -33.71
C PRO A 28 21.64 0.98 -34.85
N SER A 29 20.59 1.76 -34.63
CA SER A 29 20.27 2.94 -35.46
C SER A 29 19.75 4.08 -34.58
N LYS A 30 20.62 4.89 -33.95
CA LYS A 30 20.27 6.06 -33.08
C LYS A 30 18.86 5.96 -32.49
N THR A 31 18.65 4.91 -31.70
CA THR A 31 17.33 4.26 -31.53
C THR A 31 16.74 4.67 -30.19
N LEU A 32 15.47 4.35 -29.94
CA LEU A 32 14.82 4.44 -28.63
C LEU A 32 15.73 3.99 -27.45
N SER A 33 16.68 3.09 -27.73
CA SER A 33 17.78 2.69 -26.84
C SER A 33 18.63 3.84 -26.32
N ASP A 34 18.97 4.87 -27.10
CA ASP A 34 19.80 6.00 -26.64
C ASP A 34 19.01 6.92 -25.69
N ILE A 35 17.69 7.02 -25.89
CA ILE A 35 16.77 7.73 -24.99
C ILE A 35 16.49 6.89 -23.71
N LEU A 36 16.37 5.56 -23.87
CA LEU A 36 16.13 4.63 -22.77
C LEU A 36 17.39 4.32 -21.95
N LEU A 37 18.57 4.37 -22.54
CA LEU A 37 19.86 3.92 -21.99
C LEU A 37 20.97 4.96 -22.26
N PRO A 38 20.88 6.17 -21.69
CA PRO A 38 21.99 7.11 -21.79
C PRO A 38 23.26 6.51 -21.17
N THR A 39 24.40 6.72 -21.82
CA THR A 39 25.71 6.29 -21.33
C THR A 39 25.95 6.88 -19.94
N PRO A 40 26.32 6.08 -18.93
CA PRO A 40 26.48 6.54 -17.56
C PRO A 40 27.58 7.61 -17.48
N ASN A 41 27.27 8.75 -16.87
CA ASN A 41 28.23 9.81 -16.60
C ASN A 41 29.06 9.40 -15.36
N ILE A 42 30.30 8.95 -15.56
CA ILE A 42 31.06 8.18 -14.57
C ILE A 42 31.76 9.07 -13.51
N THR A 43 31.57 10.40 -13.45
CA THR A 43 32.53 11.26 -12.72
C THR A 43 31.98 12.38 -11.82
N SER A 44 30.67 12.56 -11.59
CA SER A 44 30.16 13.71 -10.81
C SER A 44 29.52 13.41 -9.45
N GLY A 45 29.72 12.20 -8.90
CA GLY A 45 29.21 11.81 -7.57
C GLY A 45 27.68 11.64 -7.53
N ALA A 46 27.08 11.66 -6.33
CA ALA A 46 25.67 11.36 -6.12
C ALA A 46 24.69 12.24 -6.94
N VAL A 47 25.07 13.49 -7.22
CA VAL A 47 24.28 14.44 -8.03
C VAL A 47 24.31 14.07 -9.52
N GLY A 48 25.41 13.51 -10.02
CA GLY A 48 25.47 12.98 -11.38
C GLY A 48 24.68 11.69 -11.54
N GLU A 49 24.80 10.80 -10.56
CA GLU A 49 24.16 9.49 -10.59
C GLU A 49 22.64 9.56 -10.49
N ILE A 50 22.07 10.54 -9.78
CA ILE A 50 20.61 10.67 -9.63
C ILE A 50 19.89 10.93 -10.97
N THR A 51 20.58 11.35 -12.02
CA THR A 51 20.02 11.54 -13.36
C THR A 51 19.50 10.24 -13.99
N CYS A 52 19.97 9.07 -13.53
CA CYS A 52 19.44 7.78 -13.97
C CYS A 52 18.04 7.50 -13.40
N TYR A 53 17.66 8.18 -12.31
CA TYR A 53 16.52 7.84 -11.48
C TYR A 53 15.23 8.56 -11.95
N ALA A 54 14.31 7.80 -12.52
CA ALA A 54 13.10 8.34 -13.15
C ALA A 54 11.84 8.33 -12.26
N LEU A 55 11.94 7.90 -10.99
CA LEU A 55 10.78 7.79 -10.10
C LEU A 55 10.55 9.08 -9.30
N PRO A 56 9.30 9.41 -8.92
CA PRO A 56 8.99 10.59 -8.12
C PRO A 56 9.73 10.65 -6.79
N TYR A 57 10.39 11.77 -6.52
CA TYR A 57 11.06 12.14 -5.27
C TYR A 57 10.73 13.59 -4.89
N GLY A 58 11.32 14.14 -3.83
CA GLY A 58 11.03 15.50 -3.38
C GLY A 58 9.58 15.69 -2.94
N ALA A 59 9.04 16.90 -3.12
CA ALA A 59 7.67 17.24 -2.75
C ALA A 59 6.63 16.37 -3.48
N VAL A 60 6.82 16.11 -4.78
CA VAL A 60 5.92 15.22 -5.54
C VAL A 60 6.00 13.78 -5.02
N GLY A 61 7.20 13.31 -4.64
CA GLY A 61 7.39 12.03 -3.96
C GLY A 61 6.64 11.94 -2.62
N ILE A 62 6.73 12.97 -1.79
CA ILE A 62 6.02 13.08 -0.50
C ILE A 62 4.52 12.99 -0.70
N ILE A 63 3.96 13.83 -1.58
CA ILE A 63 2.52 13.81 -1.91
C ILE A 63 2.14 12.42 -2.41
N SER A 64 2.99 11.81 -3.23
CA SER A 64 2.79 10.46 -3.74
C SER A 64 2.72 9.41 -2.62
N HIS A 65 3.58 9.47 -1.61
CA HIS A 65 3.52 8.54 -0.48
C HIS A 65 2.31 8.82 0.43
N LEU A 66 1.98 10.09 0.71
CA LEU A 66 0.80 10.45 1.49
C LEU A 66 -0.50 9.91 0.86
N LEU A 67 -0.64 10.06 -0.46
CA LEU A 67 -1.78 9.48 -1.19
C LEU A 67 -1.78 7.94 -1.14
N THR A 68 -0.60 7.32 -1.16
CA THR A 68 -0.48 5.86 -1.01
C THR A 68 -0.97 5.41 0.36
N TYR A 69 -0.57 6.09 1.43
CA TYR A 69 -1.03 5.79 2.79
C TYR A 69 -2.52 6.04 2.98
N TRP A 70 -3.04 7.12 2.40
CA TRP A 70 -4.47 7.40 2.35
C TRP A 70 -5.24 6.24 1.70
N THR A 71 -4.76 5.76 0.55
CA THR A 71 -5.36 4.62 -0.15
C THR A 71 -5.34 3.37 0.73
N ILE A 72 -4.21 3.06 1.36
CA ILE A 72 -4.07 1.91 2.27
C ILE A 72 -5.07 2.00 3.42
N ALA A 73 -5.20 3.16 4.06
CA ALA A 73 -6.08 3.37 5.22
C ALA A 73 -7.55 3.08 4.87
N TRP A 74 -8.07 3.66 3.78
CA TRP A 74 -9.48 3.46 3.40
C TRP A 74 -9.75 2.07 2.83
N MET A 75 -8.81 1.51 2.07
CA MET A 75 -8.93 0.13 1.58
C MET A 75 -8.93 -0.89 2.72
N ALA A 76 -8.17 -0.63 3.79
CA ALA A 76 -8.17 -1.47 4.99
C ALA A 76 -9.52 -1.46 5.71
N VAL A 77 -10.19 -0.30 5.76
CA VAL A 77 -11.55 -0.16 6.33
C VAL A 77 -12.62 -0.72 5.39
N GLY A 78 -12.32 -0.84 4.09
CA GLY A 78 -13.25 -1.30 3.08
C GLY A 78 -14.12 -0.19 2.49
N GLN A 79 -13.63 1.04 2.52
CA GLN A 79 -14.26 2.22 1.93
C GLN A 79 -13.50 2.70 0.69
N ILE A 80 -14.16 3.52 -0.13
CA ILE A 80 -13.60 4.06 -1.36
C ILE A 80 -12.58 5.16 -1.01
N PRO A 81 -11.32 5.11 -1.50
CA PRO A 81 -10.30 6.10 -1.17
C PRO A 81 -10.65 7.54 -1.53
N LEU A 82 -11.31 7.78 -2.67
CA LEU A 82 -11.72 9.13 -3.07
C LEU A 82 -13.00 9.61 -2.39
N TRP A 83 -13.84 8.70 -1.92
CA TRP A 83 -15.12 9.01 -1.30
C TRP A 83 -15.36 8.15 -0.07
N PRO A 84 -14.78 8.52 1.10
CA PRO A 84 -14.74 7.64 2.26
C PRO A 84 -16.12 7.29 2.81
N TRP A 85 -17.16 8.07 2.51
CA TRP A 85 -18.54 7.78 2.90
C TRP A 85 -19.19 6.62 2.14
N HIS A 86 -18.61 6.18 1.01
CA HIS A 86 -19.16 5.12 0.19
C HIS A 86 -18.37 3.82 0.34
N ARG A 87 -19.09 2.70 0.27
CA ARG A 87 -18.52 1.35 0.29
C ARG A 87 -18.28 0.86 -1.11
N MET A 88 -17.18 0.12 -1.29
CA MET A 88 -16.86 -0.52 -2.56
C MET A 88 -17.95 -1.50 -2.98
N THR A 89 -18.46 -1.33 -4.19
CA THR A 89 -19.49 -2.21 -4.75
C THR A 89 -19.01 -2.98 -5.98
N THR A 90 -18.01 -2.49 -6.72
CA THR A 90 -17.64 -3.03 -8.04
C THR A 90 -16.27 -3.71 -8.07
N TRP A 91 -16.23 -5.00 -7.70
CA TRP A 91 -14.96 -5.76 -7.67
C TRP A 91 -14.28 -5.92 -9.05
N ARG A 92 -15.01 -5.89 -10.17
CA ARG A 92 -14.45 -6.11 -11.51
C ARG A 92 -13.61 -4.93 -11.97
N PHE A 93 -14.13 -3.72 -11.77
CA PHE A 93 -13.48 -2.49 -12.18
C PHE A 93 -12.23 -2.24 -11.31
N ASP A 94 -12.37 -2.42 -9.99
CA ASP A 94 -11.26 -2.29 -9.04
C ASP A 94 -10.13 -3.28 -9.33
N MET A 95 -10.48 -4.53 -9.68
CA MET A 95 -9.51 -5.56 -10.07
C MET A 95 -8.78 -5.18 -11.37
N PHE A 96 -9.48 -4.60 -12.35
CA PHE A 96 -8.88 -4.10 -13.59
C PHE A 96 -7.91 -2.94 -13.31
N LEU A 97 -8.30 -1.96 -12.48
CA LEU A 97 -7.45 -0.84 -12.09
C LEU A 97 -6.16 -1.30 -11.38
N ALA A 98 -6.28 -2.27 -10.47
CA ALA A 98 -5.11 -2.83 -9.78
C ALA A 98 -4.17 -3.58 -10.73
N ALA A 99 -4.72 -4.34 -11.69
CA ALA A 99 -3.93 -5.02 -12.71
C ALA A 99 -3.22 -4.01 -13.63
N LEU A 100 -3.93 -2.96 -14.07
CA LEU A 100 -3.36 -1.90 -14.89
C LEU A 100 -2.21 -1.17 -14.17
N ALA A 101 -2.38 -0.88 -12.87
CA ALA A 101 -1.32 -0.30 -12.05
C ALA A 101 -0.08 -1.20 -11.97
N LEU A 102 -0.23 -2.51 -11.81
CA LEU A 102 0.89 -3.45 -11.83
C LEU A 102 1.59 -3.51 -13.19
N CYS A 103 0.81 -3.64 -14.26
CA CYS A 103 1.33 -3.74 -15.63
C CYS A 103 2.07 -2.48 -16.08
N THR A 104 1.82 -1.33 -15.46
CA THR A 104 2.49 -0.06 -15.76
C THR A 104 3.64 0.23 -14.81
N CYS A 105 3.47 0.04 -13.49
CA CYS A 105 4.53 0.24 -12.52
C CYS A 105 5.70 -0.73 -12.74
N VAL A 106 5.45 -2.04 -12.88
CA VAL A 106 6.54 -3.04 -12.96
C VAL A 106 7.52 -2.73 -14.11
N PRO A 107 7.08 -2.46 -15.36
CA PRO A 107 8.01 -2.09 -16.43
C PRO A 107 8.75 -0.77 -16.19
N ILE A 108 8.07 0.27 -15.70
CA ILE A 108 8.72 1.58 -15.47
C ILE A 108 9.80 1.47 -14.38
N ALA A 109 9.52 0.74 -13.30
CA ALA A 109 10.54 0.43 -12.29
C ALA A 109 11.68 -0.41 -12.88
N SER A 110 11.38 -1.41 -13.70
CA SER A 110 12.40 -2.27 -14.32
C SER A 110 13.34 -1.47 -15.22
N ILE A 111 12.80 -0.56 -16.04
CA ILE A 111 13.58 0.38 -16.87
C ILE A 111 14.47 1.24 -15.97
N THR A 112 13.92 1.78 -14.87
CA THR A 112 14.68 2.62 -13.93
C THR A 112 15.80 1.83 -13.25
N MET A 113 15.54 0.60 -12.81
CA MET A 113 16.55 -0.28 -12.20
C MET A 113 17.68 -0.60 -13.18
N HIS A 114 17.33 -0.89 -14.43
CA HIS A 114 18.32 -1.19 -15.46
C HIS A 114 19.24 0.00 -15.74
N ARG A 115 18.68 1.22 -15.76
CA ARG A 115 19.45 2.47 -15.92
C ARG A 115 20.35 2.77 -14.73
N CYS A 116 19.84 2.57 -13.52
CA CYS A 116 20.59 2.81 -12.29
C CYS A 116 21.42 1.60 -11.83
N ARG A 117 21.71 0.62 -12.71
CA ARG A 117 22.40 -0.63 -12.34
C ARG A 117 23.81 -0.44 -11.76
N LEU A 118 24.47 0.67 -12.08
CA LEU A 118 25.80 0.99 -11.59
C LEU A 118 25.78 1.66 -10.20
N SER A 119 24.62 2.15 -9.76
CA SER A 119 24.46 2.85 -8.49
C SER A 119 23.55 2.05 -7.57
N TRP A 120 24.16 1.15 -6.79
CA TRP A 120 23.45 0.24 -5.89
C TRP A 120 22.45 0.95 -4.96
N HIS A 121 22.79 2.14 -4.46
CA HIS A 121 21.93 2.91 -3.56
C HIS A 121 20.58 3.27 -4.21
N PHE A 122 20.61 3.77 -5.45
CA PHE A 122 19.39 4.11 -6.20
C PHE A 122 18.62 2.85 -6.63
N LEU A 123 19.32 1.76 -6.92
CA LEU A 123 18.71 0.47 -7.23
C LEU A 123 17.88 -0.04 -6.04
N LEU A 124 18.42 -0.03 -4.82
CA LEU A 124 17.69 -0.44 -3.62
C LEU A 124 16.47 0.43 -3.33
N ILE A 125 16.59 1.75 -3.50
CA ILE A 125 15.46 2.68 -3.35
C ILE A 125 14.40 2.41 -4.43
N CYS A 126 14.81 2.10 -5.66
CA CYS A 126 13.90 1.72 -6.74
C CYS A 126 13.14 0.43 -6.41
N ILE A 127 13.84 -0.59 -5.90
CA ILE A 127 13.23 -1.85 -5.43
C ILE A 127 12.19 -1.56 -4.34
N TRP A 128 12.52 -0.71 -3.37
CA TRP A 128 11.57 -0.33 -2.34
C TRP A 128 10.30 0.33 -2.91
N LYS A 129 10.44 1.27 -3.85
CA LYS A 129 9.28 1.91 -4.49
C LYS A 129 8.45 0.93 -5.30
N LEU A 130 9.09 -0.03 -5.98
CA LEU A 130 8.41 -1.12 -6.67
C LEU A 130 7.64 -2.00 -5.69
N VAL A 131 8.29 -2.49 -4.63
CA VAL A 131 7.67 -3.34 -3.61
C VAL A 131 6.48 -2.63 -2.96
N THR A 132 6.58 -1.32 -2.73
CA THR A 132 5.47 -0.50 -2.23
C THR A 132 4.28 -0.51 -3.18
N SER A 133 4.50 -0.26 -4.47
CA SER A 133 3.44 -0.28 -5.48
C SER A 133 2.83 -1.68 -5.65
N VAL A 134 3.64 -2.73 -5.64
CA VAL A 134 3.17 -4.12 -5.71
C VAL A 134 2.33 -4.48 -4.49
N SER A 135 2.80 -4.11 -3.29
CA SER A 135 2.06 -4.35 -2.04
C SER A 135 0.68 -3.71 -2.08
N LEU A 136 0.58 -2.44 -2.52
CA LEU A 136 -0.69 -1.75 -2.67
C LEU A 136 -1.62 -2.48 -3.65
N ALA A 137 -1.13 -2.85 -4.82
CA ALA A 137 -1.95 -3.56 -5.80
C ALA A 137 -2.42 -4.94 -5.28
N CYS A 138 -1.55 -5.67 -4.59
CA CYS A 138 -1.92 -6.94 -3.95
C CYS A 138 -2.97 -6.74 -2.86
N MET A 139 -2.88 -5.66 -2.06
CA MET A 139 -3.92 -5.29 -1.08
C MET A 139 -5.26 -5.03 -1.77
N THR A 140 -5.26 -4.25 -2.87
CA THR A 140 -6.47 -3.94 -3.63
C THR A 140 -7.09 -5.21 -4.23
N LEU A 141 -6.28 -6.05 -4.89
CA LEU A 141 -6.75 -7.32 -5.45
C LEU A 141 -7.34 -8.23 -4.38
N HIS A 142 -6.67 -8.34 -3.23
CA HIS A 142 -7.16 -9.13 -2.11
C HIS A 142 -8.51 -8.62 -1.60
N ARG A 143 -8.68 -7.29 -1.48
CA ARG A 143 -9.96 -6.70 -1.09
C ARG A 143 -11.06 -6.96 -2.12
N CYS A 144 -10.74 -6.88 -3.42
CA CYS A 144 -11.68 -7.20 -4.50
C CYS A 144 -12.18 -8.65 -4.42
N LEU A 145 -11.29 -9.60 -4.09
CA LEU A 145 -11.66 -11.01 -3.90
C LEU A 145 -12.64 -11.19 -2.73
N ILE A 146 -12.43 -10.48 -1.62
CA ILE A 146 -13.35 -10.50 -0.48
C ILE A 146 -14.73 -9.96 -0.89
N VAL A 147 -14.80 -8.82 -1.56
CA VAL A 147 -16.07 -8.23 -2.02
C VAL A 147 -16.79 -9.17 -3.00
N ARG A 148 -16.06 -9.83 -3.90
CA ARG A 148 -16.62 -10.83 -4.83
C ARG A 148 -17.25 -12.01 -4.08
N GLU A 149 -16.60 -12.50 -3.03
CA GLU A 149 -17.16 -13.58 -2.22
C GLU A 149 -18.41 -13.14 -1.45
N GLU A 150 -18.43 -11.93 -0.90
CA GLU A 150 -19.60 -11.38 -0.20
C GLU A 150 -20.80 -11.26 -1.13
N GLN A 151 -20.61 -10.76 -2.36
CA GLN A 151 -21.67 -10.67 -3.36
C GLN A 151 -22.18 -12.04 -3.79
N ARG A 152 -21.30 -13.01 -4.01
CA ARG A 152 -21.68 -14.38 -4.34
C ARG A 152 -22.52 -15.02 -3.23
N ARG A 153 -22.18 -14.76 -1.97
CA ARG A 153 -22.95 -15.26 -0.81
C ARG A 153 -24.31 -14.59 -0.69
N LYS A 154 -24.42 -13.29 -0.94
CA LYS A 154 -25.72 -12.59 -0.97
C LYS A 154 -26.64 -13.14 -2.05
N GLY A 155 -26.15 -13.24 -3.29
CA GLY A 155 -26.94 -13.82 -4.39
C GLY A 155 -27.40 -15.26 -4.12
N SER A 156 -26.57 -16.09 -3.49
CA SER A 156 -26.98 -17.45 -3.10
C SER A 156 -28.09 -17.47 -2.06
N LYS A 157 -28.07 -16.55 -1.07
CA LYS A 157 -29.12 -16.44 -0.05
C LYS A 157 -30.42 -15.90 -0.62
N ASP A 158 -30.34 -14.94 -1.54
CA ASP A 158 -31.52 -14.38 -2.20
C ASP A 158 -32.21 -15.45 -3.07
N ILE A 159 -31.44 -16.30 -3.76
CA ILE A 159 -31.95 -17.46 -4.50
C ILE A 159 -32.60 -18.48 -3.55
N GLU A 160 -31.96 -18.81 -2.41
CA GLU A 160 -32.51 -19.74 -1.42
C GLU A 160 -33.82 -19.21 -0.81
N PHE A 161 -33.87 -17.92 -0.47
CA PHE A 161 -35.06 -17.24 0.04
C PHE A 161 -36.20 -17.23 -0.98
N SER A 162 -35.91 -16.89 -2.24
CA SER A 162 -36.92 -16.90 -3.32
C SER A 162 -37.43 -18.32 -3.60
N THR A 163 -36.55 -19.32 -3.53
CA THR A 163 -36.95 -20.74 -3.72
C THR A 163 -37.85 -21.21 -2.58
N ARG A 164 -37.62 -20.77 -1.34
CA ARG A 164 -38.45 -21.13 -0.19
C ARG A 164 -39.85 -20.50 -0.24
N HIS A 165 -39.97 -19.28 -0.77
CA HIS A 165 -41.27 -18.61 -0.91
C HIS A 165 -42.13 -19.08 -2.08
N GLN A 166 -41.53 -19.72 -3.09
CA GLN A 166 -42.25 -20.19 -4.27
C GLN A 166 -42.90 -21.58 -4.09
N TYR A 167 -42.63 -22.27 -2.96
CA TYR A 167 -43.20 -23.58 -2.61
C TYR A 167 -44.30 -23.51 -1.53
N HIS A 168 -45.17 -22.50 -1.56
CA HIS A 168 -46.47 -22.58 -0.89
C HIS A 168 -47.57 -22.86 -1.93
N PRO A 169 -48.07 -24.10 -2.06
CA PRO A 169 -49.32 -24.32 -2.78
C PRO A 169 -50.44 -23.58 -2.04
N ALA A 170 -51.25 -22.86 -2.80
CA ALA A 170 -52.45 -22.17 -2.32
C ALA A 170 -53.35 -23.18 -1.59
N MET A 171 -53.42 -23.07 -0.26
CA MET A 171 -54.49 -23.66 0.52
C MET A 171 -55.39 -22.53 1.03
N ASN A 172 -56.56 -22.50 0.40
CA ASN A 172 -57.88 -22.02 0.82
C ASN A 172 -57.98 -21.02 1.99
N HIS A 173 -58.66 -19.92 1.66
CA HIS A 173 -59.27 -18.96 2.57
C HIS A 173 -60.09 -19.61 3.69
N GLU A 174 -59.89 -19.13 4.91
CA GLU A 174 -60.97 -18.77 5.84
C GLU A 174 -60.68 -17.40 6.47
N PRO A 175 -61.72 -16.57 6.74
CA PRO A 175 -61.55 -15.24 7.31
C PRO A 175 -61.66 -15.29 8.84
N TYR A 176 -60.66 -14.77 9.55
CA TYR A 176 -60.86 -14.33 10.92
C TYR A 176 -60.00 -13.12 11.26
N ASP A 177 -60.53 -12.36 12.20
CA ASP A 177 -60.60 -10.93 12.24
C ASP A 177 -59.58 -10.30 13.21
N ASN A 178 -59.23 -9.04 12.92
CA ASN A 178 -58.72 -8.01 13.83
C ASN A 178 -57.48 -8.25 14.72
N GLY A 179 -56.37 -7.67 14.27
CA GLY A 179 -55.20 -7.35 15.10
C GLY A 179 -54.42 -6.17 14.52
N ILE A 180 -54.92 -4.96 14.77
CA ILE A 180 -54.25 -3.67 14.49
C ILE A 180 -52.87 -3.69 15.15
N HIS A 181 -51.79 -3.78 14.37
CA HIS A 181 -50.48 -3.13 14.64
C HIS A 181 -49.59 -3.18 13.38
N ALA A 182 -50.00 -2.45 12.33
CA ALA A 182 -49.10 -2.05 11.26
C ALA A 182 -48.24 -0.88 11.76
N GLN A 183 -47.11 -1.17 12.44
CA GLN A 183 -46.14 -0.14 12.78
C GLN A 183 -45.04 -0.07 11.69
N LEU A 184 -45.37 0.62 10.61
CA LEU A 184 -44.41 1.16 9.66
C LEU A 184 -43.79 2.43 10.27
N LYS A 185 -42.55 2.39 10.75
CA LYS A 185 -41.61 3.52 10.59
C LYS A 185 -40.17 3.18 10.97
N SER A 186 -39.37 3.00 9.92
CA SER A 186 -38.05 3.61 9.74
C SER A 186 -37.62 4.58 10.86
N ARG A 187 -36.61 4.19 11.63
CA ARG A 187 -35.79 5.12 12.41
C ARG A 187 -34.32 4.67 12.35
N SER A 188 -33.57 5.45 11.57
CA SER A 188 -32.12 5.61 11.55
C SER A 188 -31.34 5.06 12.75
N GLY A 189 -30.72 3.90 12.57
CA GLY A 189 -29.57 3.45 13.35
C GLY A 189 -28.28 3.77 12.59
N PHE A 190 -27.75 4.97 12.79
CA PHE A 190 -26.51 5.52 12.19
C PHE A 190 -25.23 4.76 12.61
N PHE A 191 -25.33 3.78 13.51
CA PHE A 191 -24.28 2.83 13.84
C PHE A 191 -24.90 1.46 14.15
N SER A 192 -24.99 0.58 13.15
CA SER A 192 -25.06 -0.85 13.43
C SER A 192 -24.48 -1.65 12.27
N GLN A 193 -23.18 -1.92 12.36
CA GLN A 193 -22.58 -3.02 11.62
C GLN A 193 -21.50 -3.71 12.44
N HIS A 194 -21.94 -4.39 13.50
CA HIS A 194 -21.29 -5.63 13.88
C HIS A 194 -22.09 -6.77 13.27
N SER A 195 -21.80 -7.08 12.01
CA SER A 195 -22.06 -8.44 11.51
C SER A 195 -21.11 -9.36 12.25
N GLY A 196 -21.66 -10.11 13.22
CA GLY A 196 -20.93 -11.15 13.96
C GLY A 196 -20.35 -12.21 13.01
N PRO A 197 -19.35 -12.97 13.46
CA PRO A 197 -18.68 -13.95 12.61
C PRO A 197 -19.67 -15.06 12.23
N SER A 198 -20.08 -15.05 10.96
CA SER A 198 -20.74 -16.18 10.31
C SER A 198 -19.81 -17.39 10.40
N LYS A 199 -20.27 -18.45 11.09
CA LYS A 199 -19.55 -19.69 11.45
C LYS A 199 -19.12 -20.59 10.27
N GLY A 200 -18.81 -20.01 9.11
CA GLY A 200 -18.36 -20.76 7.93
C GLY A 200 -17.49 -19.97 6.95
N ALA A 201 -17.12 -18.73 7.26
CA ALA A 201 -16.16 -18.01 6.43
C ALA A 201 -14.77 -18.60 6.67
N LYS A 202 -14.16 -19.22 5.64
CA LYS A 202 -12.72 -19.51 5.64
C LYS A 202 -11.98 -18.26 6.13
N ASN A 203 -11.02 -18.42 7.04
CA ASN A 203 -10.16 -17.36 7.55
C ASN A 203 -9.33 -16.79 6.39
N ILE A 204 -9.91 -15.92 5.58
CA ILE A 204 -9.18 -15.16 4.58
C ILE A 204 -8.31 -14.18 5.37
N PRO A 205 -6.97 -14.24 5.26
CA PRO A 205 -6.11 -13.35 6.02
C PRO A 205 -6.47 -11.90 5.70
N ALA A 206 -6.39 -11.01 6.69
CA ALA A 206 -6.75 -9.62 6.48
C ALA A 206 -5.90 -9.01 5.34
N PRO A 207 -6.45 -8.11 4.50
CA PRO A 207 -5.70 -7.42 3.45
C PRO A 207 -4.43 -6.73 3.96
N LEU A 208 -4.40 -6.37 5.25
CA LEU A 208 -3.25 -5.77 5.94
C LEU A 208 -2.01 -6.69 6.04
N TRP A 209 -2.14 -8.00 5.81
CA TRP A 209 -0.99 -8.92 5.82
C TRP A 209 0.10 -8.50 4.80
N TRP A 210 -0.30 -7.89 3.69
CA TRP A 210 0.63 -7.35 2.69
C TRP A 210 1.52 -6.21 3.19
N LEU A 211 1.21 -5.61 4.36
CA LEU A 211 2.11 -4.65 5.00
C LEU A 211 3.45 -5.27 5.41
N VAL A 212 3.54 -6.59 5.59
CA VAL A 212 4.82 -7.28 5.83
C VAL A 212 5.73 -7.15 4.61
N LEU A 213 5.18 -7.31 3.40
CA LEU A 213 5.92 -7.11 2.16
C LEU A 213 6.36 -5.65 2.02
N TYR A 214 5.47 -4.70 2.29
CA TYR A 214 5.79 -3.27 2.34
C TYR A 214 6.94 -2.96 3.31
N LEU A 215 6.89 -3.52 4.52
CA LEU A 215 7.91 -3.31 5.54
C LEU A 215 9.26 -3.90 5.09
N SER A 216 9.26 -5.10 4.51
CA SER A 216 10.49 -5.72 3.98
C SER A 216 11.13 -4.86 2.88
N GLY A 217 10.33 -4.31 1.96
CA GLY A 217 10.81 -3.37 0.95
C GLY A 217 11.36 -2.09 1.56
N THR A 218 10.73 -1.59 2.63
CA THR A 218 11.18 -0.39 3.36
C THR A 218 12.54 -0.60 4.00
N ILE A 219 12.79 -1.76 4.63
CA ILE A 219 14.10 -2.09 5.18
C ILE A 219 15.17 -2.07 4.09
N VAL A 220 14.91 -2.72 2.96
CA VAL A 220 15.83 -2.75 1.80
C VAL A 220 16.10 -1.34 1.27
N GLY A 221 15.06 -0.52 1.11
CA GLY A 221 15.19 0.86 0.65
C GLY A 221 15.98 1.74 1.61
N MET A 222 15.75 1.59 2.92
CA MET A 222 16.49 2.31 3.95
C MET A 222 17.97 1.92 4.00
N VAL A 223 18.33 0.66 3.72
CA VAL A 223 19.75 0.26 3.57
C VAL A 223 20.39 1.01 2.40
N GLY A 224 19.70 1.11 1.26
CA GLY A 224 20.16 1.90 0.11
C GLY A 224 20.34 3.37 0.46
N LEU A 225 19.36 3.96 1.14
CA LEU A 225 19.39 5.35 1.58
C LEU A 225 20.53 5.61 2.59
N CYS A 226 20.71 4.75 3.59
CA CYS A 226 21.79 4.85 4.58
C CYS A 226 23.17 4.86 3.90
N SER A 227 23.35 4.04 2.88
CA SER A 227 24.61 3.99 2.16
C SER A 227 24.86 5.27 1.33
N LEU A 228 23.82 5.89 0.78
CA LEU A 228 23.89 7.20 0.12
C LEU A 228 24.16 8.35 1.12
N LEU A 229 23.58 8.22 2.32
CA LEU A 229 23.78 9.19 3.39
C LEU A 229 25.19 9.13 3.94
N TYR A 230 25.80 7.94 4.03
CA TYR A 230 27.16 7.79 4.58
C TYR A 230 28.18 8.72 3.88
N THR A 231 28.06 8.89 2.56
CA THR A 231 28.94 9.76 1.77
C THR A 231 28.59 11.25 1.88
N THR A 232 27.31 11.57 2.06
CA THR A 232 26.81 12.97 1.96
C THR A 232 26.53 13.62 3.33
N PHE A 233 26.43 12.81 4.39
CA PHE A 233 26.02 13.27 5.72
C PHE A 233 27.03 14.23 6.35
N ARG A 234 28.32 14.09 6.05
CA ARG A 234 29.34 14.99 6.60
C ARG A 234 29.39 16.35 5.90
N THR A 235 29.03 16.38 4.62
CA THR A 235 29.19 17.56 3.76
C THR A 235 27.98 18.49 3.80
N ASP A 236 26.77 17.94 3.92
CA ASP A 236 25.53 18.73 3.82
C ASP A 236 24.80 18.86 5.17
N LEU A 237 24.70 20.10 5.67
CA LEU A 237 24.01 20.42 6.94
C LEU A 237 22.49 20.16 6.87
N THR A 238 21.86 20.40 5.73
CA THR A 238 20.42 20.19 5.53
C THR A 238 20.09 18.71 5.65
N ILE A 239 20.88 17.83 5.03
CA ILE A 239 20.72 16.37 5.15
C ILE A 239 20.87 15.93 6.61
N ARG A 240 21.80 16.52 7.37
CA ARG A 240 21.95 16.24 8.80
C ARG A 240 20.70 16.61 9.59
N HIS A 241 20.18 17.82 9.40
CA HIS A 241 18.95 18.26 10.07
C HIS A 241 17.75 17.37 9.73
N LEU A 242 17.59 16.98 8.45
CA LEU A 242 16.55 16.03 8.04
C LEU A 242 16.70 14.68 8.75
N THR A 243 17.93 14.18 8.86
CA THR A 243 18.23 12.90 9.52
C THR A 243 17.96 12.95 11.02
N TYR A 244 18.31 14.05 11.70
CA TYR A 244 17.99 14.25 13.10
C TYR A 244 16.47 14.37 13.32
N GLY A 245 15.75 15.07 12.43
CA GLY A 245 14.29 15.15 12.49
C GLY A 245 13.62 13.78 12.34
N PHE A 246 14.08 12.97 11.37
CA PHE A 246 13.63 11.60 11.20
C PHE A 246 13.93 10.74 12.43
N GLY A 247 15.17 10.77 12.94
CA GLY A 247 15.57 10.03 14.14
C GLY A 247 14.77 10.43 15.38
N ALA A 248 14.47 11.73 15.54
CA ALA A 248 13.65 12.22 16.63
C ALA A 248 12.22 11.66 16.57
N ALA A 249 11.58 11.67 15.39
CA ALA A 249 10.25 11.06 15.22
C ALA A 249 10.26 9.55 15.52
N MET A 250 11.30 8.84 15.06
CA MET A 250 11.50 7.42 15.29
C MET A 250 11.67 7.04 16.77
N GLY A 251 12.28 7.90 17.58
CA GLY A 251 12.46 7.67 19.01
C GLY A 251 11.31 8.18 19.88
N LEU A 252 10.83 9.40 19.62
CA LEU A 252 9.88 10.09 20.48
C LEU A 252 8.49 9.45 20.42
N ILE A 253 7.97 9.11 19.23
CA ILE A 253 6.61 8.59 19.10
C ILE A 253 6.46 7.22 19.81
N PRO A 254 7.35 6.22 19.59
CA PRO A 254 7.24 4.93 20.28
C PRO A 254 7.46 5.05 21.80
N LEU A 255 8.27 6.01 22.24
CA LEU A 255 8.47 6.32 23.66
C LEU A 255 7.19 6.88 24.29
N LEU A 256 6.53 7.85 23.65
CA LEU A 256 5.27 8.41 24.13
C LEU A 256 4.17 7.35 24.18
N VAL A 257 4.10 6.47 23.19
CA VAL A 257 3.17 5.33 23.19
C VAL A 257 3.49 4.36 24.32
N ALA A 258 4.77 4.09 24.59
CA ALA A 258 5.17 3.25 25.71
C ALA A 258 4.73 3.84 27.06
N ILE A 259 4.97 5.14 27.26
CA ILE A 259 4.55 5.88 28.46
C ILE A 259 3.03 5.84 28.62
N TYR A 260 2.27 6.13 27.55
CA TYR A 260 0.81 6.09 27.56
C TYR A 260 0.27 4.73 28.00
N TRP A 261 0.73 3.64 27.37
CA TRP A 261 0.27 2.30 27.72
C TRP A 261 0.68 1.88 29.13
N TYR A 262 1.86 2.30 29.58
CA TYR A 262 2.34 2.01 30.92
C TYR A 262 1.48 2.71 31.98
N MET A 263 1.24 4.03 31.83
CA MET A 263 0.42 4.81 32.75
C MET A 263 -1.03 4.32 32.79
N HIS A 264 -1.64 4.07 31.62
CA HIS A 264 -3.01 3.56 31.54
C HIS A 264 -3.21 2.24 32.32
N HIS A 265 -2.20 1.38 32.35
CA HIS A 265 -2.27 0.12 33.09
C HIS A 265 -1.98 0.24 34.59
N LEU A 266 -1.31 1.30 35.03
CA LEU A 266 -1.10 1.59 36.45
C LEU A 266 -2.40 2.09 37.12
N ASP A 267 -3.28 2.74 36.37
CA ASP A 267 -4.57 3.23 36.86
C ASP A 267 -5.64 2.12 37.03
N LEU A 268 -5.32 0.88 36.65
CA LEU A 268 -6.26 -0.24 36.78
C LEU A 268 -6.41 -0.65 38.26
N PRO A 269 -7.65 -0.76 38.78
CA PRO A 269 -7.92 -1.00 40.20
C PRO A 269 -7.53 -2.40 40.70
N GLN A 270 -7.02 -3.27 39.83
CA GLN A 270 -6.57 -4.61 40.18
C GLN A 270 -5.08 -4.59 40.55
N GLY A 271 -4.77 -4.42 41.83
CA GLY A 271 -3.38 -4.53 42.30
C GLY A 271 -2.84 -5.95 42.16
N GLY A 272 -1.63 -6.11 41.61
CA GLY A 272 -0.91 -7.39 41.63
C GLY A 272 0.05 -7.64 40.47
N SER A 273 0.76 -8.76 40.53
CA SER A 273 1.75 -9.19 39.51
C SER A 273 1.15 -9.38 38.12
N LYS A 274 -0.13 -9.79 38.03
CA LYS A 274 -0.83 -9.97 36.74
C LYS A 274 -1.01 -8.65 35.99
N VAL A 275 -1.32 -7.56 36.67
CA VAL A 275 -1.47 -6.24 36.04
C VAL A 275 -0.11 -5.68 35.63
N TYR A 276 0.93 -5.88 36.43
CA TYR A 276 2.29 -5.53 36.04
C TYR A 276 2.73 -6.25 34.76
N TRP A 277 2.56 -7.58 34.68
CA TRP A 277 2.89 -8.35 33.47
C TRP A 277 2.05 -7.93 32.26
N SER A 278 0.77 -7.60 32.46
CA SER A 278 -0.08 -7.04 31.41
C SER A 278 0.46 -5.69 30.92
N ALA A 279 0.76 -4.77 31.83
CA ALA A 279 1.31 -3.44 31.54
C ALA A 279 2.58 -3.56 30.69
N VAL A 280 3.55 -4.35 31.15
CA VAL A 280 4.82 -4.59 30.44
C VAL A 280 4.56 -5.13 29.03
N ARG A 281 3.65 -6.11 28.91
CA ARG A 281 3.32 -6.72 27.62
C ARG A 281 2.69 -5.69 26.65
N TYR A 282 1.67 -4.96 27.07
CA TYR A 282 1.00 -3.98 26.21
C TYR A 282 1.89 -2.78 25.88
N THR A 283 2.70 -2.31 26.83
CA THR A 283 3.72 -1.28 26.59
C THR A 283 4.73 -1.73 25.55
N PHE A 284 5.27 -2.94 25.67
CA PHE A 284 6.25 -3.47 24.73
C PHE A 284 5.67 -3.65 23.33
N PHE A 285 4.53 -4.36 23.20
CA PHE A 285 3.89 -4.58 21.91
C PHE A 285 3.37 -3.28 21.28
N GLY A 286 2.80 -2.38 22.09
CA GLY A 286 2.34 -1.07 21.64
C GLY A 286 3.49 -0.20 21.13
N SER A 287 4.62 -0.19 21.82
CA SER A 287 5.82 0.54 21.39
C SER A 287 6.42 -0.04 20.11
N ILE A 288 6.51 -1.37 19.98
CA ILE A 288 6.99 -2.02 18.74
C ILE A 288 6.05 -1.72 17.56
N LEU A 289 4.74 -1.78 17.78
CA LEU A 289 3.77 -1.48 16.75
C LEU A 289 3.88 -0.01 16.30
N ALA A 290 4.00 0.91 17.25
CA ALA A 290 4.22 2.32 16.96
C ALA A 290 5.54 2.56 16.22
N PHE A 291 6.64 1.95 16.66
CA PHE A 291 7.93 2.02 15.97
C PHE A 291 7.83 1.52 14.53
N THR A 292 7.17 0.38 14.32
CA THR A 292 7.00 -0.20 12.98
C THR A 292 6.15 0.71 12.07
N ALA A 293 5.08 1.30 12.61
CA ALA A 293 4.22 2.22 11.87
C ALA A 293 4.97 3.52 11.52
N VAL A 294 5.68 4.12 12.47
CA VAL A 294 6.49 5.33 12.27
C VAL A 294 7.62 5.04 11.29
N PHE A 295 8.32 3.91 11.44
CA PHE A 295 9.35 3.47 10.51
C PHE A 295 8.78 3.36 9.09
N GLY A 296 7.68 2.63 8.91
CA GLY A 296 7.05 2.47 7.61
C GLY A 296 6.65 3.80 6.98
N PHE A 297 6.00 4.67 7.75
CA PHE A 297 5.44 5.94 7.27
C PHE A 297 6.52 7.00 7.01
N PHE A 298 7.35 7.31 8.00
CA PHE A 298 8.33 8.39 7.91
C PHE A 298 9.53 8.04 7.04
N SER A 299 9.88 6.75 6.90
CA SER A 299 11.00 6.36 6.03
C SER A 299 10.77 6.84 4.60
N SER A 300 9.56 6.65 4.06
CA SER A 300 9.29 7.06 2.68
C SER A 300 9.37 8.57 2.48
N LEU A 301 8.83 9.34 3.44
CA LEU A 301 8.87 10.81 3.41
C LEU A 301 10.30 11.32 3.52
N TYR A 302 11.06 10.73 4.42
CA TYR A 302 12.48 11.03 4.60
C TYR A 302 13.29 10.71 3.34
N SER A 303 13.08 9.55 2.73
CA SER A 303 13.74 9.19 1.48
C SER A 303 13.48 10.19 0.36
N ASP A 304 12.23 10.65 0.20
CA ASP A 304 11.91 11.60 -0.86
C ASP A 304 12.53 12.99 -0.61
N LEU A 305 12.58 13.44 0.65
CA LEU A 305 13.26 14.69 1.04
C LEU A 305 14.77 14.63 0.77
N VAL A 306 15.41 13.53 1.18
CA VAL A 306 16.85 13.32 0.98
C VAL A 306 17.17 13.27 -0.52
N LEU A 307 16.40 12.53 -1.30
CA LEU A 307 16.59 12.45 -2.76
C LEU A 307 16.35 13.80 -3.44
N GLY A 308 15.32 14.56 -3.03
CA GLY A 308 15.09 15.92 -3.53
C GLY A 308 16.24 16.86 -3.22
N ARG A 309 16.84 16.74 -2.03
CA ARG A 309 18.02 17.53 -1.65
C ARG A 309 19.27 17.14 -2.45
N ILE A 310 19.49 15.84 -2.69
CA ILE A 310 20.63 15.33 -3.47
C ILE A 310 20.51 15.71 -4.95
N ALA A 311 19.29 15.73 -5.49
CA ALA A 311 19.02 16.19 -6.85
C ALA A 311 19.09 17.72 -7.02
N ASP A 312 19.34 18.46 -5.93
CA ASP A 312 19.19 19.92 -5.85
C ASP A 312 17.83 20.42 -6.40
N ASN A 313 16.80 19.59 -6.24
CA ASN A 313 15.45 19.80 -6.75
C ASN A 313 14.44 19.28 -5.73
N LEU A 314 14.16 20.13 -4.74
CA LEU A 314 13.24 19.85 -3.64
C LEU A 314 11.80 19.61 -4.11
N PHE A 315 11.37 20.24 -5.20
CA PHE A 315 10.05 19.99 -5.77
C PHE A 315 9.96 18.59 -6.38
N GLY A 316 11.07 18.08 -6.93
CA GLY A 316 11.15 16.76 -7.53
C GLY A 316 10.56 16.70 -8.94
N LEU A 317 10.57 17.81 -9.67
CA LEU A 317 10.12 17.84 -11.07
C LEU A 317 11.12 17.07 -11.97
N PRO A 318 10.65 16.24 -12.91
CA PRO A 318 11.54 15.48 -13.79
C PRO A 318 12.28 16.40 -14.77
N SER A 319 13.48 15.96 -15.19
CA SER A 319 14.11 16.50 -16.40
C SER A 319 13.29 16.15 -17.65
N GLN A 320 13.39 16.96 -18.71
CA GLN A 320 12.52 16.84 -19.90
C GLN A 320 12.54 15.43 -20.53
N ASP A 321 13.68 14.75 -20.51
CA ASP A 321 13.87 13.46 -21.18
C ASP A 321 13.11 12.30 -20.51
N PHE A 322 12.77 12.41 -19.21
CA PHE A 322 12.15 11.32 -18.44
C PHE A 322 10.80 11.70 -17.83
N ALA A 323 10.29 12.89 -18.15
CA ALA A 323 8.98 13.35 -17.71
C ALA A 323 7.84 12.34 -18.06
N PRO A 324 7.80 11.70 -19.25
CA PRO A 324 6.75 10.74 -19.55
C PRO A 324 6.75 9.52 -18.61
N LEU A 325 7.91 8.92 -18.35
CA LEU A 325 8.06 7.77 -17.45
C LEU A 325 7.70 8.14 -16.00
N TYR A 326 8.16 9.31 -15.57
CA TYR A 326 7.88 9.86 -14.26
C TYR A 326 6.38 10.03 -14.01
N TRP A 327 5.69 10.73 -14.93
CA TRP A 327 4.26 11.01 -14.78
C TRP A 327 3.41 9.77 -15.00
N ALA A 328 3.81 8.88 -15.93
CA ALA A 328 3.14 7.59 -16.12
C ALA A 328 3.19 6.76 -14.83
N TRP A 329 4.35 6.67 -14.15
CA TRP A 329 4.46 6.01 -12.86
C TRP A 329 3.57 6.68 -11.81
N PHE A 330 3.62 8.01 -11.71
CA PHE A 330 2.85 8.77 -10.74
C PHE A 330 1.34 8.50 -10.89
N VAL A 331 0.82 8.54 -12.11
CA VAL A 331 -0.59 8.29 -12.41
C VAL A 331 -0.95 6.82 -12.22
N ALA A 332 -0.14 5.89 -12.73
CA ALA A 332 -0.35 4.46 -12.61
C ALA A 332 -0.54 4.01 -11.15
N LYS A 333 0.31 4.50 -10.26
CA LYS A 333 0.24 4.19 -8.82
C LYS A 333 -1.06 4.66 -8.16
N ARG A 334 -1.79 5.59 -8.78
CA ARG A 334 -3.05 6.17 -8.28
C ARG A 334 -4.29 5.54 -8.87
N LEU A 335 -4.17 4.68 -9.88
CA LEU A 335 -5.33 4.00 -10.45
C LEU A 335 -6.18 3.28 -9.40
N PRO A 336 -5.61 2.60 -8.38
CA PRO A 336 -6.42 1.98 -7.33
C PRO A 336 -7.26 2.95 -6.49
N MET A 337 -6.96 4.26 -6.50
CA MET A 337 -7.77 5.27 -5.80
C MET A 337 -9.11 5.51 -6.48
N LEU A 338 -9.19 5.24 -7.78
CA LEU A 338 -10.40 5.39 -8.60
C LEU A 338 -11.35 4.20 -8.44
N SER A 339 -11.15 3.32 -7.46
CA SER A 339 -12.06 2.21 -7.16
C SER A 339 -13.45 2.69 -6.76
N PHE A 340 -14.52 1.95 -7.09
CA PHE A 340 -15.91 2.34 -6.79
C PHE A 340 -16.80 1.20 -6.22
#